data_AF-A0A1H7L6Q1-F1
#
_entry.id   AF-A0A1H7L6Q1-F1
#
_cell.length_a   1.000
_cell.length_b   1.000
_cell.length_c   1.000
_cell.angle_alpha   90.00
_cell.angle_beta   90.00
_cell.angle_gamma   90.00
#
_symmetry.space_group_name_H-M   'P 1'
#
loop_
_entity.id
_entity.type
_entity.pdbx_description
1 polymer ?
#
loop_
_entity_poly.entity_id
_entity_poly.type
_entity_poly.pdbx_seq_one_letter_code
_entity_poly.pdbx_strand_id
1 'polypeptide(L)'
;MRSYLLVSKESIETQARDGVRGTARGERQLLRSTALRFGGAERAAEALQQLGLRSATLPGARPAVKQAANRKTGRTRGNIVAAQATPIPGPVQELTGLENGSYRYMPLIGATMAHFYSDQAERAARGELEDDFEFVPDVVPLSFPGPVAGQTGPRNRGMASLSEREWPAECGVSLAHAEGIRGAGVMLGILDTGVDADHPEHASKVIQFRYVSLFPNSPHTPARDIRGFDPSGHGTHVSGIAAGVHHGVAPEVDLYVASVIESETIRTSLGRVAAGMDWLLHQFSRPENASRPAVVNMSLGFPVQCPPGISEADYRLNLRALQSMIRRLLDSNVLPVVAAGNSGPNTVGYPAGFPEALAIGAVDFDRRVASFSASGAVGKRVVPDAMGYGVNIYSSTERRCNNQAFYERMSGTSMAAPYVAGIAALYRCRAPDLTAAEVRDLILGNTIKLPRSSVHRTGKGLAVYR
;
A
#
# COMPACT_ATOMS: atom_id res chain seq x y z
N MET A 1 -13.15 -23.31 7.74
CA MET A 1 -12.90 -21.90 8.13
C MET A 1 -13.25 -21.01 6.96
N ARG A 2 -14.10 -20.01 7.17
CA ARG A 2 -14.49 -19.01 6.15
C ARG A 2 -14.06 -17.63 6.61
N SER A 3 -13.54 -16.83 5.69
CA SER A 3 -12.92 -15.53 5.97
C SER A 3 -13.61 -14.44 5.20
N TYR A 4 -14.00 -13.37 5.89
CA TYR A 4 -14.71 -12.24 5.28
C TYR A 4 -14.10 -10.94 5.74
N LEU A 5 -13.89 -10.02 4.79
CA LEU A 5 -13.68 -8.62 5.10
C LEU A 5 -15.06 -7.96 5.20
N LEU A 6 -15.47 -7.58 6.40
CA LEU A 6 -16.71 -6.87 6.64
C LEU A 6 -16.48 -5.38 6.35
N VAL A 7 -17.20 -4.85 5.38
CA VAL A 7 -17.15 -3.43 4.99
C VAL A 7 -18.55 -2.87 5.04
N SER A 8 -18.74 -1.70 5.64
CA SER A 8 -20.06 -1.05 5.70
C SER A 8 -20.60 -0.83 4.28
N LYS A 9 -21.88 -1.18 4.06
CA LYS A 9 -22.58 -0.92 2.79
C LYS A 9 -22.54 0.54 2.41
N GLU A 10 -22.70 1.46 3.37
CA GLU A 10 -22.58 2.90 3.15
C GLU A 10 -21.19 3.27 2.57
N SER A 11 -20.14 2.64 3.08
CA SER A 11 -18.77 2.87 2.58
C SER A 11 -18.57 2.39 1.14
N ILE A 12 -19.33 1.38 0.69
CA ILE A 12 -19.30 0.85 -0.68
C ILE A 12 -20.27 1.61 -1.61
N GLU A 13 -21.44 2.03 -1.13
CA GLU A 13 -22.51 2.64 -1.92
C GLU A 13 -22.33 4.15 -2.16
N THR A 14 -21.74 4.88 -1.21
CA THR A 14 -21.34 6.29 -1.43
C THR A 14 -20.33 6.45 -2.57
N GLN A 15 -19.79 5.33 -3.08
CA GLN A 15 -18.86 5.26 -4.19
C GLN A 15 -19.54 5.04 -5.55
N ALA A 16 -20.85 4.75 -5.57
CA ALA A 16 -21.59 4.40 -6.78
C ALA A 16 -22.25 5.60 -7.50
N ARG A 17 -22.16 6.83 -6.96
CA ARG A 17 -22.73 8.02 -7.61
C ARG A 17 -21.64 8.95 -8.16
N ASP A 18 -21.57 9.04 -9.48
CA ASP A 18 -20.80 10.06 -10.18
C ASP A 18 -21.34 11.47 -9.85
N GLY A 19 -20.44 12.45 -9.68
CA GLY A 19 -20.79 13.87 -9.68
C GLY A 19 -20.77 14.62 -8.33
N VAL A 20 -20.28 14.03 -7.24
CA VAL A 20 -20.27 14.70 -5.92
C VAL A 20 -18.94 15.42 -5.61
N ARG A 21 -17.83 15.10 -6.30
CA ARG A 21 -16.53 15.73 -6.05
C ARG A 21 -16.44 17.15 -6.65
N GLY A 22 -15.78 18.06 -5.94
CA GLY A 22 -15.53 19.44 -6.40
C GLY A 22 -16.60 20.47 -6.01
N THR A 23 -17.53 20.13 -5.11
CA THR A 23 -18.50 21.09 -4.57
C THR A 23 -18.44 21.14 -3.04
N ALA A 24 -18.62 22.32 -2.45
CA ALA A 24 -18.64 22.51 -0.99
C ALA A 24 -19.73 21.69 -0.26
N ARG A 25 -20.75 21.20 -0.99
CA ARG A 25 -21.78 20.28 -0.49
C ARG A 25 -21.30 18.84 -0.49
N GLY A 26 -20.59 18.42 -1.54
CA GLY A 26 -19.98 17.10 -1.63
C GLY A 26 -18.82 16.90 -0.66
N GLU A 27 -18.00 17.93 -0.44
CA GLU A 27 -16.93 17.90 0.57
C GLU A 27 -17.49 17.83 2.00
N ARG A 28 -18.59 18.54 2.30
CA ARG A 28 -19.30 18.40 3.58
C ARG A 28 -19.93 17.02 3.75
N GLN A 29 -20.38 16.38 2.67
CA GLN A 29 -20.93 15.03 2.69
C GLN A 29 -19.83 13.98 2.87
N LEU A 30 -18.64 14.19 2.29
CA LEU A 30 -17.43 13.42 2.53
C LEU A 30 -16.92 13.57 3.99
N LEU A 31 -16.96 14.77 4.56
CA LEU A 31 -16.56 15.04 5.94
C LEU A 31 -17.56 14.49 6.99
N ARG A 32 -18.87 14.62 6.76
CA ARG A 32 -19.91 13.93 7.58
C ARG A 32 -19.76 12.41 7.46
N SER A 33 -19.46 11.97 6.25
CA SER A 33 -18.83 10.71 5.88
C SER A 33 -17.83 10.23 6.93
N THR A 34 -16.68 10.91 6.97
CA THR A 34 -15.52 10.61 7.79
C THR A 34 -15.82 10.50 9.30
N ALA A 35 -16.73 11.32 9.84
CA ALA A 35 -17.12 11.26 11.25
C ALA A 35 -18.02 10.06 11.61
N LEU A 36 -18.91 9.63 10.69
CA LEU A 36 -19.72 8.41 10.82
C LEU A 36 -18.91 7.13 10.47
N ARG A 37 -17.87 7.27 9.63
CA ARG A 37 -17.01 6.21 9.05
C ARG A 37 -16.11 5.47 10.05
N PHE A 38 -15.89 5.98 11.27
CA PHE A 38 -15.17 5.27 12.32
C PHE A 38 -16.08 4.39 13.19
N GLY A 39 -17.35 4.77 13.35
CA GLY A 39 -18.32 4.04 14.18
C GLY A 39 -18.92 2.79 13.52
N GLY A 40 -18.99 2.74 12.19
CA GLY A 40 -19.54 1.58 11.48
C GLY A 40 -18.73 0.30 11.71
N ALA A 41 -17.44 0.30 11.37
CA ALA A 41 -16.62 -0.90 11.56
C ALA A 41 -16.41 -1.27 13.05
N GLU A 42 -16.59 -0.31 13.98
CA GLU A 42 -16.62 -0.56 15.43
C GLU A 42 -17.83 -1.43 15.81
N ARG A 43 -19.03 -1.12 15.30
CA ARG A 43 -20.24 -1.95 15.49
C ARG A 43 -20.05 -3.39 15.03
N ALA A 44 -19.41 -3.61 13.89
CA ALA A 44 -19.11 -4.97 13.42
C ALA A 44 -18.17 -5.71 14.39
N ALA A 45 -17.14 -5.03 14.91
CA ALA A 45 -16.23 -5.63 15.89
C ALA A 45 -16.94 -5.96 17.22
N GLU A 46 -17.79 -5.08 17.71
CA GLU A 46 -18.60 -5.28 18.92
C GLU A 46 -19.58 -6.46 18.77
N ALA A 47 -20.29 -6.53 17.65
CA ALA A 47 -21.21 -7.64 17.38
C ALA A 47 -20.47 -8.98 17.30
N LEU A 48 -19.33 -9.04 16.60
CA LEU A 48 -18.53 -10.26 16.52
C LEU A 48 -17.99 -10.68 17.90
N GLN A 49 -17.62 -9.71 18.75
CA GLN A 49 -17.23 -9.98 20.13
C GLN A 49 -18.39 -10.56 20.95
N GLN A 50 -19.60 -10.02 20.81
CA GLN A 50 -20.81 -10.52 21.48
C GLN A 50 -21.18 -11.93 21.03
N LEU A 51 -20.90 -12.28 19.77
CA LEU A 51 -21.03 -13.63 19.21
C LEU A 51 -19.90 -14.59 19.63
N GLY A 52 -18.99 -14.14 20.51
CA GLY A 52 -17.93 -14.98 21.08
C GLY A 52 -16.71 -15.17 20.17
N LEU A 53 -16.55 -14.37 19.11
CA LEU A 53 -15.30 -14.37 18.35
C LEU A 53 -14.22 -13.64 19.14
N ARG A 54 -12.99 -14.16 19.08
CA ARG A 54 -11.84 -13.55 19.77
C ARG A 54 -11.20 -12.45 18.93
N SER A 55 -10.87 -11.34 19.56
CA SER A 55 -10.10 -10.29 18.90
C SER A 55 -8.66 -10.76 18.63
N ALA A 56 -8.22 -10.60 17.39
CA ALA A 56 -6.86 -10.82 16.91
C ALA A 56 -6.09 -9.50 16.73
N THR A 57 -6.50 -8.43 17.45
CA THR A 57 -5.81 -7.13 17.41
C THR A 57 -4.34 -7.31 17.75
N LEU A 58 -3.46 -6.77 16.89
CA LEU A 58 -2.02 -6.82 17.12
C LEU A 58 -1.65 -5.93 18.31
N PRO A 59 -0.59 -6.28 19.06
CA PRO A 59 0.02 -5.33 19.98
C PRO A 59 0.42 -4.05 19.21
N GLY A 60 -0.20 -2.95 19.61
CA GLY A 60 -0.02 -1.62 19.03
C GLY A 60 -1.02 -0.67 19.68
N ALA A 61 -0.53 0.25 20.50
CA ALA A 61 -1.38 1.16 21.24
C ALA A 61 -2.31 1.95 20.30
N ARG A 62 -3.60 2.07 20.66
CA ARG A 62 -4.50 3.05 20.05
C ARG A 62 -3.94 4.45 20.36
N PRO A 63 -3.82 5.37 19.39
CA PRO A 63 -3.62 6.78 19.71
C PRO A 63 -4.81 7.24 20.57
N ALA A 64 -4.54 7.80 21.74
CA ALA A 64 -5.59 8.41 22.55
C ALA A 64 -6.10 9.67 21.82
N VAL A 65 -7.24 9.56 21.13
CA VAL A 65 -7.97 10.72 20.62
C VAL A 65 -8.57 11.42 21.83
N LYS A 66 -7.87 12.41 22.39
CA LYS A 66 -8.49 13.32 23.35
C LYS A 66 -9.55 14.14 22.62
N GLN A 67 -10.82 13.81 22.82
CA GLN A 67 -11.90 14.74 22.53
C GLN A 67 -11.60 16.04 23.30
N ALA A 68 -11.44 17.14 22.57
CA ALA A 68 -11.22 18.45 23.16
C ALA A 68 -12.50 18.88 23.90
N ALA A 69 -12.57 18.55 25.19
CA ALA A 69 -13.57 19.12 26.08
C ALA A 69 -13.25 20.62 26.25
N ASN A 70 -14.14 21.44 25.70
CA ASN A 70 -14.07 22.89 25.74
C ASN A 70 -14.21 23.36 27.20
N ARG A 71 -13.11 23.70 27.87
CA ARG A 71 -13.13 24.42 29.16
C ARG A 71 -12.17 25.60 29.13
N LYS A 72 -12.76 26.80 29.12
CA LYS A 72 -12.12 28.06 29.48
C LYS A 72 -11.52 27.95 30.89
N THR A 73 -10.26 28.35 31.07
CA THR A 73 -9.77 29.22 32.16
C THR A 73 -8.23 29.35 32.16
N GLY A 74 -7.75 30.60 32.29
CA GLY A 74 -6.70 31.00 33.25
C GLY A 74 -5.24 30.50 33.11
N ARG A 75 -4.39 31.37 32.54
CA ARG A 75 -3.03 31.77 32.97
C ARG A 75 -2.04 30.75 33.62
N THR A 76 -0.89 30.64 32.94
CA THR A 76 0.52 30.55 33.40
C THR A 76 1.19 29.26 33.90
N ARG A 77 2.38 29.06 33.27
CA ARG A 77 3.64 28.40 33.69
C ARG A 77 3.74 26.88 33.59
N GLY A 78 4.86 26.48 32.96
CA GLY A 78 5.14 25.14 32.49
C GLY A 78 5.41 24.14 33.60
N ASN A 79 5.07 22.90 33.29
CA ASN A 79 5.66 21.69 33.82
C ASN A 79 5.66 20.66 32.69
N ILE A 80 6.86 20.18 32.33
CA ILE A 80 7.02 18.99 31.50
C ILE A 80 6.58 17.82 32.38
N VAL A 81 5.36 17.34 32.19
CA VAL A 81 4.93 16.08 32.81
C VAL A 81 5.41 14.98 31.88
N ALA A 82 6.47 14.27 32.29
CA ALA A 82 6.89 13.03 31.66
C ALA A 82 5.68 12.08 31.62
N ALA A 83 5.23 11.74 30.41
CA ALA A 83 4.23 10.70 30.21
C ALA A 83 4.89 9.36 30.54
N GLN A 84 4.73 8.89 31.77
CA GLN A 84 4.99 7.49 32.09
C GLN A 84 3.93 6.66 31.37
N ALA A 85 4.36 5.96 30.31
CA ALA A 85 3.60 4.88 29.72
C ALA A 85 3.58 3.73 30.73
N THR A 86 2.50 3.61 31.50
CA THR A 86 2.25 2.38 32.26
C THR A 86 1.88 1.29 31.25
N PRO A 87 2.66 0.20 31.12
CA PRO A 87 2.26 -0.94 30.33
C PRO A 87 1.01 -1.52 30.98
N ILE A 88 -0.09 -1.64 30.25
CA ILE A 88 -1.17 -2.54 30.64
C ILE A 88 -0.78 -3.89 30.04
N PRO A 89 -0.38 -4.90 30.84
CA PRO A 89 -0.25 -6.25 30.33
C PRO A 89 -1.67 -6.70 29.97
N GLY A 90 -1.97 -6.85 28.67
CA GLY A 90 -3.15 -7.59 28.26
C GLY A 90 -2.98 -9.04 28.75
N PRO A 91 -4.00 -9.65 29.39
CA PRO A 91 -3.84 -10.98 29.95
C PRO A 91 -3.56 -11.99 28.84
N VAL A 92 -2.45 -12.72 28.96
CA VAL A 92 -2.32 -14.04 28.33
C VAL A 92 -3.27 -14.94 29.10
N GLN A 93 -4.48 -15.11 28.59
CA GLN A 93 -5.45 -16.04 29.14
C GLN A 93 -5.26 -17.40 28.46
N GLU A 94 -4.96 -18.44 29.24
CA GLU A 94 -4.90 -19.82 28.77
C GLU A 94 -6.19 -20.21 28.03
N LEU A 95 -6.02 -20.88 26.89
CA LEU A 95 -7.05 -21.16 25.90
C LEU A 95 -7.91 -22.37 26.28
N THR A 96 -9.06 -22.13 26.88
CA THR A 96 -10.23 -23.02 26.76
C THR A 96 -11.33 -22.28 25.98
N GLY A 97 -11.92 -22.92 24.96
CA GLY A 97 -13.03 -22.36 24.14
C GLY A 97 -12.64 -21.63 22.85
N LEU A 98 -12.23 -22.36 21.81
CA LEU A 98 -11.89 -21.89 20.45
C LEU A 98 -13.08 -21.99 19.46
N GLU A 99 -14.33 -22.04 19.91
CA GLU A 99 -15.40 -22.64 19.08
C GLU A 99 -15.94 -21.79 17.93
N ASN A 100 -15.96 -20.45 18.04
CA ASN A 100 -16.71 -19.61 17.08
C ASN A 100 -15.85 -18.93 15.99
N GLY A 101 -14.66 -18.43 16.33
CA GLY A 101 -13.82 -17.72 15.36
C GLY A 101 -12.92 -16.63 15.94
N SER A 102 -12.32 -15.84 15.05
CA SER A 102 -11.53 -14.65 15.39
C SER A 102 -11.86 -13.46 14.50
N TYR A 103 -11.60 -12.24 14.97
CA TYR A 103 -11.79 -11.03 14.17
C TYR A 103 -10.66 -10.00 14.38
N ARG A 104 -10.44 -9.13 13.40
CA ARG A 104 -9.53 -7.99 13.47
C ARG A 104 -10.26 -6.73 13.01
N TYR A 105 -10.40 -5.80 13.93
CA TYR A 105 -10.88 -4.45 13.63
C TYR A 105 -9.76 -3.60 13.02
N MET A 106 -10.02 -2.99 11.86
CA MET A 106 -9.08 -2.16 11.10
C MET A 106 -9.71 -0.78 10.84
N PRO A 107 -9.70 0.11 11.85
CA PRO A 107 -10.47 1.36 11.84
C PRO A 107 -10.04 2.33 10.74
N LEU A 108 -8.74 2.39 10.44
CA LEU A 108 -8.20 3.38 9.51
C LEU A 108 -8.63 3.08 8.07
N ILE A 109 -8.87 1.80 7.78
CA ILE A 109 -9.39 1.33 6.50
C ILE A 109 -10.90 1.05 6.54
N GLY A 110 -11.52 1.24 7.72
CA GLY A 110 -12.96 1.08 7.97
C GLY A 110 -13.50 -0.30 7.64
N ALA A 111 -12.74 -1.33 7.99
CA ALA A 111 -13.13 -2.72 7.75
C ALA A 111 -12.84 -3.58 8.97
N THR A 112 -13.53 -4.71 9.06
CA THR A 112 -13.28 -5.74 10.08
C THR A 112 -13.07 -7.07 9.39
N MET A 113 -11.91 -7.69 9.54
CA MET A 113 -11.69 -9.05 9.03
C MET A 113 -12.23 -10.05 10.05
N ALA A 114 -13.11 -10.95 9.63
CA ALA A 114 -13.65 -12.02 10.47
C ALA A 114 -13.32 -13.38 9.89
N HIS A 115 -13.01 -14.32 10.78
CA HIS A 115 -12.79 -15.73 10.47
C HIS A 115 -13.72 -16.58 11.32
N PHE A 116 -14.54 -17.38 10.65
CA PHE A 116 -15.50 -18.27 11.30
C PHE A 116 -15.01 -19.71 11.25
N TYR A 117 -15.07 -20.40 12.40
CA TYR A 117 -14.69 -21.81 12.53
C TYR A 117 -15.87 -22.77 12.37
N SER A 118 -17.10 -22.27 12.49
CA SER A 118 -18.34 -23.03 12.25
C SER A 118 -19.32 -22.25 11.37
N ASP A 119 -20.14 -22.98 10.61
CA ASP A 119 -21.22 -22.38 9.81
C ASP A 119 -22.29 -21.71 10.69
N GLN A 120 -22.46 -22.18 11.93
CA GLN A 120 -23.39 -21.57 12.89
C GLN A 120 -22.94 -20.18 13.30
N ALA A 121 -21.64 -19.99 13.60
CA ALA A 121 -21.09 -18.69 13.95
C ALA A 121 -21.19 -17.72 12.77
N GLU A 122 -20.93 -18.18 11.55
CA GLU A 122 -21.11 -17.35 10.34
C GLU A 122 -22.57 -16.94 10.16
N ARG A 123 -23.53 -17.88 10.25
CA ARG A 123 -24.96 -17.58 10.11
C ARG A 123 -25.45 -16.59 11.16
N ALA A 124 -25.02 -16.74 12.41
CA ALA A 124 -25.36 -15.80 13.48
C ALA A 124 -24.82 -14.40 13.20
N ALA A 125 -23.57 -14.30 12.73
CA ALA A 125 -22.98 -13.01 12.35
C ALA A 125 -23.70 -12.36 11.17
N ARG A 126 -24.10 -13.14 10.16
CA ARG A 126 -24.89 -12.63 9.03
C ARG A 126 -26.23 -12.08 9.49
N GLY A 127 -26.98 -12.83 10.30
CA GLY A 127 -28.28 -12.37 10.80
C GLY A 127 -28.21 -11.06 11.60
N GLU A 128 -27.07 -10.75 12.22
CA GLU A 128 -26.87 -9.51 12.98
C GLU A 128 -26.32 -8.34 12.13
N LEU A 129 -25.48 -8.64 11.12
CA LEU A 129 -24.66 -7.63 10.45
C LEU A 129 -24.96 -7.45 8.96
N GLU A 130 -25.67 -8.37 8.30
CA GLU A 130 -25.81 -8.36 6.84
C GLU A 130 -26.62 -7.17 6.32
N ASP A 131 -27.46 -6.54 7.14
CA ASP A 131 -28.19 -5.33 6.76
C ASP A 131 -27.26 -4.14 6.57
N ASP A 132 -26.22 -4.03 7.40
CA ASP A 132 -25.32 -2.88 7.46
C ASP A 132 -23.94 -3.11 6.81
N PHE A 133 -23.52 -4.38 6.68
CA PHE A 133 -22.20 -4.77 6.21
C PHE A 133 -22.25 -5.75 5.06
N GLU A 134 -21.36 -5.53 4.10
CA GLU A 134 -21.02 -6.52 3.09
C GLU A 134 -20.02 -7.52 3.64
N PHE A 135 -20.31 -8.81 3.47
CA PHE A 135 -19.41 -9.91 3.80
C PHE A 135 -18.55 -10.24 2.59
N VAL A 136 -17.48 -9.49 2.39
CA VAL A 136 -16.60 -9.64 1.22
C VAL A 136 -15.73 -10.88 1.41
N PRO A 137 -15.90 -11.95 0.61
CA PRO A 137 -15.17 -13.19 0.85
C PRO A 137 -13.70 -13.02 0.48
N ASP A 138 -12.80 -13.40 1.40
CA ASP A 138 -11.34 -13.35 1.19
C ASP A 138 -10.84 -14.60 0.43
N VAL A 139 -11.50 -14.88 -0.71
CA VAL A 139 -11.30 -16.08 -1.53
C VAL A 139 -10.73 -15.77 -2.90
N VAL A 140 -10.76 -14.50 -3.31
CA VAL A 140 -10.24 -14.06 -4.60
C VAL A 140 -8.73 -13.88 -4.48
N PRO A 141 -7.91 -14.69 -5.15
CA PRO A 141 -6.47 -14.52 -5.10
C PRO A 141 -6.09 -13.21 -5.78
N LEU A 142 -5.31 -12.39 -5.08
CA LEU A 142 -4.60 -11.29 -5.69
C LEU A 142 -3.47 -11.87 -6.56
N SER A 143 -3.24 -11.25 -7.71
CA SER A 143 -2.14 -11.56 -8.60
C SER A 143 -0.91 -10.74 -8.23
N PHE A 144 0.23 -11.41 -8.25
CA PHE A 144 1.52 -10.77 -8.24
C PHE A 144 1.96 -10.52 -9.69
N PRO A 145 2.05 -9.26 -10.16
CA PRO A 145 2.61 -8.92 -11.45
C PRO A 145 4.14 -8.99 -11.34
N GLY A 146 4.66 -10.19 -11.08
CA GLY A 146 6.09 -10.42 -10.94
C GLY A 146 6.89 -9.98 -12.16
N PRO A 147 8.23 -10.02 -12.06
CA PRO A 147 9.10 -9.66 -13.17
C PRO A 147 8.74 -10.45 -14.43
N VAL A 148 8.82 -9.79 -15.57
CA VAL A 148 8.52 -10.40 -16.88
C VAL A 148 9.53 -11.53 -17.12
N ALA A 149 9.01 -12.74 -17.32
CA ALA A 149 9.81 -13.94 -17.53
C ALA A 149 10.79 -13.76 -18.70
N GLY A 150 12.04 -14.21 -18.52
CA GLY A 150 13.09 -14.10 -19.55
C GLY A 150 13.68 -12.70 -19.75
N GLN A 151 13.23 -11.69 -18.99
CA GLN A 151 13.83 -10.35 -18.94
C GLN A 151 14.52 -10.07 -17.60
N THR A 152 14.95 -11.14 -16.92
CA THR A 152 15.82 -11.12 -15.75
C THR A 152 17.27 -11.24 -16.21
N GLY A 153 18.11 -10.28 -15.84
CA GLY A 153 19.54 -10.30 -16.17
C GLY A 153 20.35 -11.23 -15.26
N PRO A 154 21.65 -11.42 -15.53
CA PRO A 154 22.50 -12.25 -14.69
C PRO A 154 22.50 -11.72 -13.25
N ARG A 155 22.26 -12.63 -12.31
CA ARG A 155 22.40 -12.38 -10.87
C ARG A 155 23.87 -12.19 -10.55
N ASN A 156 24.17 -11.12 -9.81
CA ASN A 156 25.47 -10.77 -9.23
C ASN A 156 26.49 -10.09 -10.17
N ARG A 157 26.70 -8.78 -9.94
CA ARG A 157 27.92 -8.02 -10.31
C ARG A 157 28.44 -7.14 -9.15
N GLY A 158 28.06 -7.45 -7.90
CA GLY A 158 28.46 -6.69 -6.70
C GLY A 158 27.94 -5.24 -6.68
N MET A 159 28.29 -4.45 -5.66
CA MET A 159 27.95 -3.02 -5.61
C MET A 159 28.64 -2.20 -6.72
N ALA A 160 29.78 -2.67 -7.23
CA ALA A 160 30.56 -1.97 -8.26
C ALA A 160 29.79 -1.76 -9.58
N SER A 161 28.76 -2.57 -9.85
CA SER A 161 27.89 -2.40 -11.01
C SER A 161 26.73 -1.42 -10.79
N LEU A 162 26.51 -0.95 -9.55
CA LEU A 162 25.56 0.13 -9.24
C LEU A 162 26.22 1.50 -9.31
N SER A 163 27.49 1.63 -8.94
CA SER A 163 28.21 2.91 -8.89
C SER A 163 28.36 3.60 -10.26
N GLU A 164 28.08 2.89 -11.36
CA GLU A 164 28.10 3.43 -12.74
C GLU A 164 26.70 3.54 -13.36
N ARG A 165 25.63 3.28 -12.60
CA ARG A 165 24.26 3.28 -13.11
C ARG A 165 23.50 4.37 -12.42
N GLU A 166 23.65 5.61 -12.87
CA GLU A 166 22.73 6.66 -12.47
C GLU A 166 21.43 6.57 -13.27
N TRP A 167 20.35 7.13 -12.72
CA TRP A 167 19.16 7.38 -13.51
C TRP A 167 19.50 8.37 -14.64
N PRO A 168 18.89 8.25 -15.84
CA PRO A 168 19.17 9.18 -16.94
C PRO A 168 19.02 10.64 -16.51
N ALA A 169 19.97 11.52 -16.84
CA ALA A 169 19.97 12.90 -16.35
C ALA A 169 18.64 13.65 -16.59
N GLU A 170 17.95 13.35 -17.69
CA GLU A 170 16.63 13.90 -18.04
C GLU A 170 15.52 13.63 -17.01
N CYS A 171 15.70 12.63 -16.14
CA CYS A 171 14.75 12.29 -15.09
C CYS A 171 14.78 13.25 -13.90
N GLY A 172 15.82 14.06 -13.78
CA GLY A 172 16.00 15.06 -12.73
C GLY A 172 16.36 14.53 -11.34
N VAL A 173 16.60 13.21 -11.19
CA VAL A 173 16.99 12.62 -9.89
C VAL A 173 18.36 13.13 -9.44
N SER A 174 19.38 13.08 -10.31
CA SER A 174 20.72 13.60 -9.96
C SER A 174 20.70 15.11 -9.67
N LEU A 175 19.82 15.88 -10.35
CA LEU A 175 19.61 17.30 -10.08
C LEU A 175 19.01 17.52 -8.68
N ALA A 176 17.93 16.80 -8.35
CA ALA A 176 17.32 16.86 -7.02
C ALA A 176 18.34 16.54 -5.92
N HIS A 177 19.13 15.49 -6.12
CA HIS A 177 20.14 15.06 -5.16
C HIS A 177 21.24 16.10 -4.96
N ALA A 178 21.67 16.79 -6.03
CA ALA A 178 22.64 17.88 -5.96
C ALA A 178 22.11 19.10 -5.18
N GLU A 179 20.79 19.31 -5.18
CA GLU A 179 20.10 20.33 -4.38
C GLU A 179 19.80 19.88 -2.94
N GLY A 180 20.23 18.67 -2.54
CA GLY A 180 19.95 18.09 -1.22
C GLY A 180 18.52 17.54 -1.07
N ILE A 181 17.76 17.45 -2.15
CA ILE A 181 16.40 16.89 -2.17
C ILE A 181 16.53 15.39 -2.44
N ARG A 182 16.55 14.61 -1.35
CA ARG A 182 16.85 13.16 -1.39
C ARG A 182 15.76 12.32 -0.72
N GLY A 183 14.65 12.92 -0.31
CA GLY A 183 13.52 12.22 0.34
C GLY A 183 13.44 12.37 1.86
N ALA A 184 14.36 13.10 2.49
CA ALA A 184 14.36 13.33 3.93
C ALA A 184 13.00 13.82 4.44
N GLY A 185 12.55 13.24 5.56
CA GLY A 185 11.28 13.58 6.21
C GLY A 185 10.05 12.90 5.61
N VAL A 186 10.14 12.29 4.43
CA VAL A 186 9.04 11.58 3.77
C VAL A 186 8.98 10.12 4.23
N MET A 187 7.77 9.62 4.47
CA MET A 187 7.49 8.22 4.75
C MET A 187 7.10 7.50 3.45
N LEU A 188 7.78 6.41 3.12
CA LEU A 188 7.48 5.60 1.94
C LEU A 188 7.03 4.20 2.37
N GLY A 189 5.75 3.91 2.14
CA GLY A 189 5.15 2.61 2.35
C GLY A 189 5.36 1.67 1.15
N ILE A 190 5.74 0.43 1.39
CA ILE A 190 5.85 -0.62 0.36
C ILE A 190 4.96 -1.80 0.76
N LEU A 191 4.00 -2.16 -0.11
CA LEU A 191 3.19 -3.37 0.03
C LEU A 191 3.65 -4.41 -0.99
N ASP A 192 4.45 -5.38 -0.53
CA ASP A 192 5.16 -6.31 -1.42
C ASP A 192 5.48 -7.67 -0.74
N THR A 193 6.46 -8.43 -1.24
CA THR A 193 6.93 -9.72 -0.69
C THR A 193 7.73 -9.57 0.60
N GLY A 194 8.38 -8.41 0.78
CA GLY A 194 9.16 -8.08 1.96
C GLY A 194 10.24 -7.06 1.66
N VAL A 195 11.26 -6.99 2.51
CA VAL A 195 12.51 -6.28 2.23
C VAL A 195 13.64 -6.94 3.00
N ASP A 196 14.76 -7.25 2.36
CA ASP A 196 16.00 -7.59 3.06
C ASP A 196 16.53 -6.34 3.77
N ALA A 197 16.24 -6.21 5.06
CA ALA A 197 16.63 -5.03 5.84
C ALA A 197 18.14 -4.96 6.09
N ASP A 198 18.87 -6.05 5.87
CA ASP A 198 20.31 -6.09 6.08
C ASP A 198 21.08 -5.77 4.79
N HIS A 199 20.42 -5.68 3.64
CA HIS A 199 21.02 -5.37 2.35
C HIS A 199 21.89 -4.08 2.39
N PRO A 200 23.04 -4.00 1.70
CA PRO A 200 23.86 -2.78 1.68
C PRO A 200 23.11 -1.53 1.18
N GLU A 201 22.17 -1.69 0.24
CA GLU A 201 21.24 -0.62 -0.18
C GLU A 201 20.37 -0.04 0.96
N HIS A 202 20.27 -0.75 2.08
CA HIS A 202 19.41 -0.42 3.21
C HIS A 202 20.20 -0.14 4.50
N ALA A 203 21.54 -0.16 4.44
CA ALA A 203 22.39 -0.14 5.63
C ALA A 203 22.24 1.11 6.52
N SER A 204 21.90 2.27 5.94
CA SER A 204 21.69 3.52 6.68
C SER A 204 20.20 3.82 6.97
N LYS A 205 19.29 2.89 6.68
CA LYS A 205 17.85 3.14 6.74
C LYS A 205 17.23 2.71 8.05
N VAL A 206 16.27 3.53 8.50
CA VAL A 206 15.23 3.09 9.42
C VAL A 206 14.16 2.38 8.60
N ILE A 207 14.09 1.05 8.74
CA ILE A 207 13.04 0.23 8.13
C ILE A 207 12.11 -0.24 9.24
N GLN A 208 10.88 0.26 9.21
CA GLN A 208 9.77 -0.35 9.93
C GLN A 208 9.24 -1.48 9.05
N PHE A 209 9.13 -2.69 9.60
CA PHE A 209 8.74 -3.86 8.83
C PHE A 209 7.64 -4.65 9.54
N ARG A 210 6.60 -5.00 8.79
CA ARG A 210 5.54 -5.90 9.23
C ARG A 210 5.42 -7.10 8.30
N TYR A 211 5.61 -8.29 8.85
CA TYR A 211 5.24 -9.52 8.17
C TYR A 211 3.75 -9.80 8.39
N VAL A 212 2.96 -9.86 7.31
CA VAL A 212 1.53 -10.22 7.35
C VAL A 212 1.43 -11.67 6.85
N SER A 213 1.16 -12.63 7.73
CA SER A 213 1.11 -14.05 7.36
C SER A 213 -0.10 -14.38 6.47
N LEU A 214 -0.18 -15.62 5.94
CA LEU A 214 -1.34 -16.10 5.15
C LEU A 214 -2.64 -16.10 5.96
N PHE A 215 -2.52 -16.20 7.28
CA PHE A 215 -3.63 -16.18 8.21
C PHE A 215 -3.32 -15.16 9.30
N PRO A 216 -3.32 -13.84 9.00
CA PRO A 216 -2.76 -12.82 9.89
C PRO A 216 -3.58 -12.62 11.18
N ASN A 217 -4.73 -13.29 11.29
CA ASN A 217 -5.62 -13.30 12.46
C ASN A 217 -5.71 -14.67 13.14
N SER A 218 -4.92 -15.63 12.67
CA SER A 218 -4.70 -16.87 13.40
C SER A 218 -3.86 -16.55 14.65
N PRO A 219 -4.24 -17.04 15.84
CA PRO A 219 -3.40 -16.88 17.03
C PRO A 219 -2.05 -17.60 16.89
N HIS A 220 -1.94 -18.56 15.96
CA HIS A 220 -0.71 -19.32 15.74
C HIS A 220 0.28 -18.61 14.81
N THR A 221 -0.19 -17.74 13.92
CA THR A 221 0.64 -17.04 12.94
C THR A 221 0.21 -15.58 12.77
N PRO A 222 0.17 -14.77 13.84
CA PRO A 222 -0.24 -13.38 13.71
C PRO A 222 0.76 -12.60 12.86
N ALA A 223 0.27 -11.52 12.25
CA ALA A 223 1.16 -10.52 11.69
C ALA A 223 2.11 -9.99 12.80
N ARG A 224 3.34 -9.64 12.46
CA ARG A 224 4.34 -9.29 13.47
C ARG A 224 5.36 -8.30 12.95
N ASP A 225 5.80 -7.42 13.84
CA ASP A 225 6.89 -6.48 13.59
C ASP A 225 8.19 -7.22 13.92
N ILE A 226 9.00 -7.47 12.90
CA ILE A 226 10.26 -8.23 12.98
C ILE A 226 11.31 -7.59 12.08
N ARG A 227 12.55 -8.07 12.11
CA ARG A 227 13.56 -7.65 11.14
C ARG A 227 13.08 -8.01 9.73
N GLY A 228 13.23 -7.07 8.80
CA GLY A 228 12.82 -7.27 7.41
C GLY A 228 13.62 -8.39 6.75
N PHE A 229 12.90 -9.29 6.08
CA PHE A 229 13.44 -10.34 5.24
C PHE A 229 12.59 -10.44 3.97
N ASP A 230 13.16 -10.99 2.90
CA ASP A 230 12.47 -11.18 1.62
C ASP A 230 13.12 -12.32 0.81
N PRO A 231 12.69 -13.57 1.03
CA PRO A 231 13.18 -14.73 0.30
C PRO A 231 12.86 -14.70 -1.20
N SER A 232 11.84 -13.94 -1.61
CA SER A 232 11.48 -13.77 -3.02
C SER A 232 12.39 -12.77 -3.74
N GLY A 233 12.88 -11.74 -3.04
CA GLY A 233 13.74 -10.68 -3.57
C GLY A 233 13.02 -9.54 -4.29
N HIS A 234 11.76 -9.71 -4.66
CA HIS A 234 11.03 -8.67 -5.42
C HIS A 234 10.79 -7.39 -4.61
N GLY A 235 10.29 -7.51 -3.38
CA GLY A 235 10.07 -6.36 -2.51
C GLY A 235 11.36 -5.63 -2.16
N THR A 236 12.48 -6.36 -2.05
CA THR A 236 13.83 -5.82 -1.91
C THR A 236 14.27 -5.06 -3.17
N HIS A 237 13.92 -5.55 -4.36
CA HIS A 237 14.17 -4.87 -5.64
C HIS A 237 13.38 -3.57 -5.76
N VAL A 238 12.09 -3.63 -5.45
CA VAL A 238 11.18 -2.48 -5.38
C VAL A 238 11.68 -1.43 -4.38
N SER A 239 12.06 -1.86 -3.17
CA SER A 239 12.57 -0.97 -2.13
C SER A 239 13.89 -0.31 -2.52
N GLY A 240 14.80 -1.05 -3.17
CA GLY A 240 16.06 -0.53 -3.68
C GLY A 240 15.88 0.52 -4.78
N ILE A 241 14.92 0.32 -5.70
CA ILE A 241 14.62 1.31 -6.75
C ILE A 241 14.13 2.62 -6.13
N ALA A 242 13.19 2.53 -5.20
CA ALA A 242 12.60 3.72 -4.62
C ALA A 242 13.57 4.44 -3.69
N ALA A 243 14.35 3.70 -2.90
CA ALA A 243 15.02 4.24 -1.74
C ALA A 243 16.45 3.74 -1.51
N GLY A 244 17.01 2.81 -2.30
CA GLY A 244 18.36 2.31 -2.09
C GLY A 244 19.42 3.41 -1.92
N VAL A 245 20.37 3.24 -0.99
CA VAL A 245 21.32 4.33 -0.66
C VAL A 245 22.26 4.69 -1.81
N HIS A 246 22.52 3.77 -2.74
CA HIS A 246 23.41 4.04 -3.88
C HIS A 246 22.62 4.32 -5.17
N HIS A 247 21.48 3.66 -5.40
CA HIS A 247 20.73 3.75 -6.67
C HIS A 247 19.27 4.17 -6.52
N GLY A 248 18.79 4.37 -5.30
CA GLY A 248 17.42 4.78 -5.04
C GLY A 248 17.10 6.17 -5.56
N VAL A 249 15.87 6.36 -6.02
CA VAL A 249 15.37 7.67 -6.45
C VAL A 249 15.31 8.65 -5.26
N ALA A 250 14.87 8.19 -4.09
CA ALA A 250 14.75 9.00 -2.87
C ALA A 250 15.45 8.28 -1.69
N PRO A 251 16.79 8.35 -1.61
CA PRO A 251 17.57 7.54 -0.68
C PRO A 251 17.39 7.87 0.81
N GLU A 252 16.77 9.00 1.15
CA GLU A 252 16.61 9.49 2.54
C GLU A 252 15.17 9.37 3.07
N VAL A 253 14.29 8.68 2.35
CA VAL A 253 12.96 8.34 2.89
C VAL A 253 13.06 7.33 4.04
N ASP A 254 12.13 7.42 4.99
CA ASP A 254 11.89 6.36 5.97
C ASP A 254 11.02 5.28 5.34
N LEU A 255 11.47 4.02 5.37
CA LEU A 255 10.78 2.91 4.75
C LEU A 255 9.84 2.21 5.75
N TYR A 256 8.60 2.01 5.30
CA TYR A 256 7.59 1.23 6.00
C TYR A 256 7.16 0.09 5.08
N VAL A 257 7.63 -1.13 5.34
CA VAL A 257 7.40 -2.26 4.44
C VAL A 257 6.47 -3.27 5.10
N ALA A 258 5.32 -3.52 4.49
CA ALA A 258 4.45 -4.61 4.87
C ALA A 258 4.54 -5.74 3.83
N SER A 259 5.03 -6.90 4.28
CA SER A 259 5.05 -8.13 3.50
C SER A 259 3.63 -8.69 3.44
N VAL A 260 2.92 -8.37 2.36
CA VAL A 260 1.53 -8.78 2.10
C VAL A 260 1.44 -9.84 1.01
N ILE A 261 2.55 -10.18 0.37
CA ILE A 261 2.70 -11.33 -0.52
C ILE A 261 3.61 -12.34 0.16
N GLU A 262 3.15 -13.59 0.26
CA GLU A 262 3.96 -14.64 0.84
C GLU A 262 5.12 -14.97 -0.09
N SER A 263 6.35 -14.80 0.35
CA SER A 263 7.54 -14.89 -0.50
C SER A 263 7.74 -16.27 -1.13
N GLU A 264 7.39 -17.34 -0.42
CA GLU A 264 7.62 -18.72 -0.85
C GLU A 264 6.52 -19.23 -1.77
N THR A 265 5.29 -18.73 -1.63
CA THR A 265 4.13 -19.22 -2.38
C THR A 265 3.60 -18.21 -3.39
N ILE A 266 4.07 -16.96 -3.33
CA ILE A 266 3.60 -15.82 -4.13
C ILE A 266 2.08 -15.65 -4.02
N ARG A 267 1.54 -16.00 -2.83
CA ARG A 267 0.11 -15.90 -2.53
C ARG A 267 -0.17 -14.64 -1.75
N THR A 268 -1.29 -14.01 -2.06
CA THR A 268 -1.82 -12.86 -1.34
C THR A 268 -3.34 -12.84 -1.43
N SER A 269 -3.98 -12.08 -0.54
CA SER A 269 -5.43 -11.97 -0.42
C SER A 269 -5.81 -10.54 -0.10
N LEU A 270 -7.08 -10.18 -0.33
CA LEU A 270 -7.59 -8.86 0.01
C LEU A 270 -7.37 -8.56 1.50
N GLY A 271 -7.57 -9.57 2.35
CA GLY A 271 -7.34 -9.50 3.79
C GLY A 271 -5.90 -9.17 4.18
N ARG A 272 -4.91 -9.73 3.48
CA ARG A 272 -3.49 -9.42 3.72
C ARG A 272 -3.15 -7.99 3.33
N VAL A 273 -3.62 -7.55 2.17
CA VAL A 273 -3.43 -6.15 1.73
C VAL A 273 -4.13 -5.17 2.66
N ALA A 274 -5.35 -5.49 3.11
CA ALA A 274 -6.09 -4.72 4.10
C ALA A 274 -5.28 -4.56 5.40
N ALA A 275 -4.77 -5.66 5.95
CA ALA A 275 -3.97 -5.64 7.17
C ALA A 275 -2.65 -4.85 7.03
N GLY A 276 -1.97 -4.97 5.88
CA GLY A 276 -0.75 -4.20 5.60
C GLY A 276 -1.03 -2.71 5.44
N MET A 277 -2.11 -2.35 4.74
CA MET A 277 -2.49 -0.96 4.51
C MET A 277 -3.00 -0.28 5.79
N ASP A 278 -3.76 -0.99 6.63
CA ASP A 278 -4.16 -0.51 7.96
C ASP A 278 -2.95 -0.24 8.85
N TRP A 279 -1.95 -1.13 8.81
CA TRP A 279 -0.70 -0.89 9.52
C TRP A 279 0.04 0.34 9.00
N LEU A 280 0.19 0.52 7.68
CA LEU A 280 0.82 1.71 7.12
C LEU A 280 0.13 2.99 7.58
N LEU A 281 -1.20 3.06 7.48
CA LEU A 281 -1.97 4.20 7.96
C LEU A 281 -1.79 4.40 9.48
N HIS A 282 -1.70 3.33 10.26
CA HIS A 282 -1.44 3.44 11.70
C HIS A 282 -0.06 4.06 11.96
N GLN A 283 0.97 3.63 11.25
CA GLN A 283 2.31 4.20 11.36
C GLN A 283 2.35 5.68 10.95
N PHE A 284 1.71 6.03 9.85
CA PHE A 284 1.69 7.40 9.33
C PHE A 284 0.87 8.36 10.20
N SER A 285 -0.17 7.85 10.87
CA SER A 285 -1.03 8.65 11.74
C SER A 285 -0.51 8.80 13.17
N ARG A 286 0.63 8.19 13.52
CA ARG A 286 1.22 8.37 14.86
C ARG A 286 1.55 9.85 15.10
N PRO A 287 1.43 10.35 16.34
CA PRO A 287 1.67 11.77 16.64
C PRO A 287 3.02 12.30 16.13
N GLU A 288 4.08 11.49 16.23
CA GLU A 288 5.42 11.81 15.73
C GLU A 288 5.53 11.90 14.20
N ASN A 289 4.55 11.34 13.48
CA ASN A 289 4.49 11.26 12.02
C ASN A 289 3.37 12.08 11.40
N ALA A 290 2.47 12.64 12.21
CA ALA A 290 1.22 13.25 11.74
C ALA A 290 1.43 14.44 10.77
N SER A 291 2.57 15.14 10.86
CA SER A 291 2.94 16.23 9.95
C SER A 291 3.81 15.80 8.77
N ARG A 292 4.17 14.51 8.70
CA ARG A 292 5.12 14.00 7.71
C ARG A 292 4.37 13.54 6.45
N PRO A 293 4.85 13.93 5.26
CA PRO A 293 4.27 13.43 4.03
C PRO A 293 4.47 11.91 3.85
N ALA A 294 3.45 11.21 3.32
CA ALA A 294 3.53 9.79 3.00
C ALA A 294 3.19 9.44 1.53
N VAL A 295 3.87 8.45 0.98
CA VAL A 295 3.61 7.82 -0.33
C VAL A 295 3.54 6.31 -0.14
N VAL A 296 2.72 5.59 -0.89
CA VAL A 296 2.65 4.12 -0.85
C VAL A 296 2.84 3.55 -2.24
N ASN A 297 3.80 2.64 -2.40
CA ASN A 297 3.96 1.84 -3.60
C ASN A 297 3.24 0.49 -3.47
N MET A 298 2.48 0.12 -4.51
CA MET A 298 1.80 -1.18 -4.61
C MET A 298 2.15 -1.83 -5.96
N SER A 299 3.06 -2.80 -5.92
CA SER A 299 3.43 -3.61 -7.08
C SER A 299 2.65 -4.94 -7.08
N LEU A 300 1.32 -4.85 -6.94
CA LEU A 300 0.39 -5.98 -6.86
C LEU A 300 -0.96 -5.62 -7.50
N GLY A 301 -1.78 -6.62 -7.84
CA GLY A 301 -3.13 -6.34 -8.34
C GLY A 301 -4.04 -7.54 -8.50
N PHE A 302 -5.33 -7.32 -8.71
CA PHE A 302 -6.28 -8.33 -9.14
C PHE A 302 -6.18 -8.58 -10.65
N PRO A 303 -6.44 -9.83 -11.09
CA PRO A 303 -6.53 -10.14 -12.51
C PRO A 303 -7.61 -9.30 -13.17
N VAL A 304 -7.47 -8.99 -14.46
CA VAL A 304 -8.43 -8.15 -15.21
C VAL A 304 -9.82 -8.80 -15.28
N GLN A 305 -9.85 -10.12 -15.42
CA GLN A 305 -11.05 -10.92 -15.52
C GLN A 305 -11.30 -11.66 -14.21
N CYS A 306 -12.57 -11.91 -13.91
CA CYS A 306 -12.95 -12.75 -12.79
C CYS A 306 -12.26 -14.11 -12.92
N PRO A 307 -11.52 -14.58 -11.91
CA PRO A 307 -10.88 -15.89 -11.94
C PRO A 307 -11.91 -17.03 -12.09
N PRO A 308 -11.57 -18.14 -12.75
CA PRO A 308 -12.40 -19.33 -12.75
C PRO A 308 -12.71 -19.81 -11.33
N GLY A 309 -13.96 -20.21 -11.08
CA GLY A 309 -14.40 -20.68 -9.76
C GLY A 309 -14.75 -19.58 -8.76
N ILE A 310 -14.60 -18.31 -9.13
CA ILE A 310 -15.09 -17.16 -8.38
C ILE A 310 -16.36 -16.63 -9.05
N SER A 311 -17.38 -16.28 -8.27
CA SER A 311 -18.58 -15.64 -8.82
C SER A 311 -18.27 -14.20 -9.24
N GLU A 312 -18.86 -13.75 -10.35
CA GLU A 312 -18.70 -12.35 -10.79
C GLU A 312 -19.14 -11.36 -9.70
N ALA A 313 -20.17 -11.72 -8.91
CA ALA A 313 -20.63 -10.92 -7.78
C ALA A 313 -19.54 -10.75 -6.70
N ASP A 314 -18.91 -11.85 -6.26
CA ASP A 314 -17.85 -11.83 -5.24
C ASP A 314 -16.62 -11.08 -5.73
N TYR A 315 -16.26 -11.26 -7.01
CA TYR A 315 -15.15 -10.56 -7.62
C TYR A 315 -15.40 -9.04 -7.68
N ARG A 316 -16.60 -8.61 -8.11
CA ARG A 316 -17.00 -7.19 -8.10
C ARG A 316 -17.03 -6.60 -6.70
N LEU A 317 -17.49 -7.37 -5.72
CA LEU A 317 -17.53 -6.95 -4.33
C LEU A 317 -16.09 -6.76 -3.77
N ASN A 318 -15.18 -7.69 -4.07
CA ASN A 318 -13.75 -7.57 -3.73
C ASN A 318 -13.12 -6.32 -4.35
N LEU A 319 -13.40 -6.02 -5.63
CA LEU A 319 -12.91 -4.81 -6.28
C LEU A 319 -13.43 -3.53 -5.63
N ARG A 320 -14.72 -3.49 -5.26
CA ARG A 320 -15.30 -2.33 -4.55
C ARG A 320 -14.67 -2.14 -3.17
N ALA A 321 -14.47 -3.23 -2.43
CA ALA A 321 -13.78 -3.19 -1.15
C ALA A 321 -12.33 -2.69 -1.30
N LEU A 322 -11.58 -3.20 -2.28
CA LEU A 322 -10.22 -2.69 -2.57
C LEU A 322 -10.25 -1.20 -2.96
N GLN A 323 -11.17 -0.76 -3.80
CA GLN A 323 -11.28 0.65 -4.17
C GLN A 323 -11.52 1.53 -2.93
N SER A 324 -12.42 1.10 -2.03
CA SER A 324 -12.67 1.82 -0.78
C SER A 324 -11.42 1.98 0.07
N MET A 325 -10.58 0.95 0.07
CA MET A 325 -9.30 0.91 0.77
C MET A 325 -8.26 1.86 0.13
N ILE A 326 -8.09 1.82 -1.19
CA ILE A 326 -7.19 2.74 -1.90
C ILE A 326 -7.64 4.20 -1.74
N ARG A 327 -8.95 4.47 -1.72
CA ARG A 327 -9.46 5.81 -1.44
C ARG A 327 -9.07 6.31 -0.06
N ARG A 328 -9.05 5.44 0.95
CA ARG A 328 -8.65 5.83 2.31
C ARG A 328 -7.19 6.23 2.42
N LEU A 329 -6.31 5.72 1.55
CA LEU A 329 -4.95 6.26 1.42
C LEU A 329 -4.99 7.73 1.01
N LEU A 330 -5.71 8.05 -0.09
CA LEU A 330 -5.85 9.44 -0.55
C LEU A 330 -6.51 10.35 0.47
N ASP A 331 -7.61 9.91 1.09
CA ASP A 331 -8.33 10.67 2.12
C ASP A 331 -7.42 10.95 3.35
N SER A 332 -6.41 10.09 3.58
CA SER A 332 -5.39 10.26 4.63
C SER A 332 -4.15 11.01 4.14
N ASN A 333 -4.23 11.71 3.01
CA ASN A 333 -3.13 12.43 2.37
C ASN A 333 -1.91 11.56 2.01
N VAL A 334 -2.16 10.28 1.70
CA VAL A 334 -1.15 9.31 1.24
C VAL A 334 -1.35 9.07 -0.25
N LEU A 335 -0.31 9.23 -1.07
CA LEU A 335 -0.41 8.98 -2.52
C LEU A 335 -0.20 7.48 -2.84
N PRO A 336 -1.21 6.74 -3.34
CA PRO A 336 -1.04 5.38 -3.83
C PRO A 336 -0.46 5.36 -5.25
N VAL A 337 0.76 4.89 -5.39
CA VAL A 337 1.46 4.66 -6.66
C VAL A 337 1.39 3.17 -6.99
N VAL A 338 0.80 2.81 -8.13
CA VAL A 338 0.40 1.42 -8.42
C VAL A 338 0.93 0.99 -9.79
N ALA A 339 1.50 -0.22 -9.85
CA ALA A 339 1.92 -0.83 -11.11
C ALA A 339 0.71 -1.14 -12.02
N ALA A 340 0.78 -0.76 -13.31
CA ALA A 340 -0.33 -0.97 -14.25
C ALA A 340 -0.60 -2.45 -14.57
N GLY A 341 0.42 -3.30 -14.50
CA GLY A 341 0.37 -4.72 -14.88
C GLY A 341 1.29 -5.05 -16.07
N ASN A 342 1.54 -6.34 -16.27
CA ASN A 342 2.54 -6.86 -17.23
C ASN A 342 1.92 -7.70 -18.38
N SER A 343 0.62 -7.53 -18.64
CA SER A 343 -0.13 -8.32 -19.62
C SER A 343 -0.34 -7.61 -20.98
N GLY A 344 0.31 -6.47 -21.19
CA GLY A 344 0.31 -5.73 -22.46
C GLY A 344 -0.94 -4.86 -22.72
N PRO A 345 -1.11 -4.32 -23.93
CA PRO A 345 -2.24 -3.45 -24.25
C PRO A 345 -3.61 -4.10 -23.99
N ASN A 346 -4.57 -3.30 -23.52
CA ASN A 346 -5.95 -3.67 -23.16
C ASN A 346 -6.09 -4.65 -21.97
N THR A 347 -5.14 -4.64 -21.03
CA THR A 347 -5.11 -5.57 -19.89
C THR A 347 -4.93 -4.89 -18.53
N VAL A 348 -5.48 -3.67 -18.38
CA VAL A 348 -5.39 -2.92 -17.12
C VAL A 348 -6.04 -3.69 -15.98
N GLY A 349 -5.25 -4.02 -14.95
CA GLY A 349 -5.74 -4.63 -13.71
C GLY A 349 -6.15 -3.59 -12.65
N TYR A 350 -6.56 -4.09 -11.49
CA TYR A 350 -6.84 -3.27 -10.30
C TYR A 350 -5.75 -3.51 -9.25
N PRO A 351 -5.27 -2.52 -8.47
CA PRO A 351 -5.87 -1.21 -8.25
C PRO A 351 -5.54 -0.14 -9.31
N ALA A 352 -4.68 -0.40 -10.29
CA ALA A 352 -4.30 0.59 -11.30
C ALA A 352 -5.51 1.21 -12.03
N GLY A 353 -6.55 0.41 -12.29
CA GLY A 353 -7.81 0.87 -12.87
C GLY A 353 -8.59 1.89 -12.04
N PHE A 354 -8.36 1.98 -10.72
CA PHE A 354 -9.12 2.89 -9.85
C PHE A 354 -8.66 4.35 -9.99
N PRO A 355 -9.58 5.32 -10.11
CA PRO A 355 -9.24 6.73 -10.27
C PRO A 355 -8.43 7.30 -9.10
N GLU A 356 -8.51 6.67 -7.93
CA GLU A 356 -7.71 6.99 -6.75
C GLU A 356 -6.23 6.61 -6.88
N ALA A 357 -5.89 5.61 -7.69
CA ALA A 357 -4.51 5.17 -7.88
C ALA A 357 -3.79 6.04 -8.92
N LEU A 358 -2.54 6.43 -8.63
CA LEU A 358 -1.59 6.89 -9.64
C LEU A 358 -1.01 5.67 -10.34
N ALA A 359 -1.54 5.34 -11.52
CA ALA A 359 -1.21 4.12 -12.24
C ALA A 359 0.01 4.30 -13.16
N ILE A 360 1.02 3.42 -13.01
CA ILE A 360 2.32 3.57 -13.66
C ILE A 360 2.60 2.43 -14.65
N GLY A 361 2.83 2.78 -15.92
CA GLY A 361 3.34 1.88 -16.95
C GLY A 361 4.86 1.88 -17.04
N ALA A 362 5.43 0.99 -17.86
CA ALA A 362 6.87 0.79 -17.97
C ALA A 362 7.45 1.25 -19.32
N VAL A 363 8.57 1.99 -19.26
CA VAL A 363 9.46 2.27 -20.39
C VAL A 363 10.87 1.76 -20.12
N ASP A 364 11.65 1.59 -21.18
CA ASP A 364 13.10 1.44 -21.09
C ASP A 364 13.82 2.80 -21.00
N PHE A 365 15.16 2.75 -20.83
CA PHE A 365 15.99 3.95 -20.78
C PHE A 365 16.04 4.73 -22.10
N ASP A 366 15.66 4.12 -23.22
CA ASP A 366 15.50 4.78 -24.52
C ASP A 366 14.09 5.38 -24.71
N ARG A 367 13.28 5.40 -23.65
CA ARG A 367 11.89 5.91 -23.64
C ARG A 367 10.94 5.14 -24.55
N ARG A 368 11.24 3.88 -24.85
CA ARG A 368 10.34 2.98 -25.59
C ARG A 368 9.39 2.33 -24.60
N VAL A 369 8.11 2.35 -24.94
CA VAL A 369 7.06 1.70 -24.14
C VAL A 369 7.27 0.19 -24.18
N ALA A 370 7.35 -0.44 -23.00
CA ALA A 370 7.51 -1.88 -22.91
C ALA A 370 6.28 -2.60 -23.49
N SER A 371 6.50 -3.64 -24.30
CA SER A 371 5.41 -4.42 -24.91
C SER A 371 4.49 -5.05 -23.86
N PHE A 372 5.05 -5.48 -22.73
CA PHE A 372 4.32 -6.04 -21.60
C PHE A 372 3.55 -5.01 -20.78
N SER A 373 3.88 -3.71 -20.86
CA SER A 373 3.27 -2.70 -19.99
C SER A 373 1.76 -2.67 -20.25
N ALA A 374 0.96 -2.93 -19.22
CA ALA A 374 -0.49 -2.86 -19.33
C ALA A 374 -0.94 -1.43 -19.64
N SER A 375 -1.97 -1.31 -20.47
CA SER A 375 -2.65 -0.04 -20.72
C SER A 375 -4.04 -0.27 -21.30
N GLY A 376 -4.85 0.77 -21.43
CA GLY A 376 -6.18 0.69 -22.02
C GLY A 376 -7.11 1.74 -21.44
N ALA A 377 -8.41 1.51 -21.63
CA ALA A 377 -9.46 2.33 -21.02
C ALA A 377 -10.20 1.52 -19.95
N VAL A 378 -10.37 2.11 -18.77
CA VAL A 378 -11.27 1.62 -17.71
C VAL A 378 -12.43 2.59 -17.63
N GLY A 379 -13.57 2.22 -18.20
CA GLY A 379 -14.66 3.17 -18.46
C GLY A 379 -14.18 4.30 -19.39
N LYS A 380 -14.25 5.56 -18.91
CA LYS A 380 -13.77 6.74 -19.64
C LYS A 380 -12.32 7.11 -19.31
N ARG A 381 -11.69 6.44 -18.35
CA ARG A 381 -10.33 6.77 -17.89
C ARG A 381 -9.29 6.01 -18.69
N VAL A 382 -8.26 6.72 -19.15
CA VAL A 382 -7.06 6.13 -19.74
C VAL A 382 -6.12 5.68 -18.62
N VAL A 383 -5.57 4.47 -18.76
CA VAL A 383 -4.56 3.91 -17.85
C VAL A 383 -3.41 3.36 -18.70
N PRO A 384 -2.13 3.55 -18.34
CA PRO A 384 -1.63 4.21 -17.13
C PRO A 384 -1.83 5.73 -17.14
N ASP A 385 -1.71 6.37 -15.98
CA ASP A 385 -1.71 7.84 -15.87
C ASP A 385 -0.36 8.42 -16.35
N ALA A 386 0.74 7.73 -16.04
CA ALA A 386 2.10 8.08 -16.44
C ALA A 386 2.98 6.83 -16.60
N MET A 387 4.20 7.02 -17.08
CA MET A 387 5.20 5.97 -17.26
C MET A 387 6.37 6.18 -16.29
N GLY A 388 7.02 5.08 -15.90
CA GLY A 388 8.29 5.08 -15.18
C GLY A 388 9.29 4.14 -15.85
N TYR A 389 10.57 4.26 -15.50
CA TYR A 389 11.58 3.32 -15.96
C TYR A 389 11.36 1.96 -15.31
N GLY A 390 11.07 0.95 -16.14
CA GLY A 390 10.68 -0.39 -15.66
C GLY A 390 11.27 -1.54 -16.47
N VAL A 391 12.20 -1.28 -17.40
CA VAL A 391 12.82 -2.33 -18.21
C VAL A 391 14.31 -2.43 -17.88
N ASN A 392 14.78 -3.65 -17.58
CA ASN A 392 16.16 -3.95 -17.23
C ASN A 392 16.71 -3.12 -16.07
N ILE A 393 15.87 -2.81 -15.09
CA ILE A 393 16.23 -1.99 -13.92
C ILE A 393 17.07 -2.82 -12.97
N TYR A 394 18.25 -2.32 -12.63
CA TYR A 394 19.16 -2.99 -11.72
C TYR A 394 18.93 -2.51 -10.30
N SER A 395 18.68 -3.44 -9.38
CA SER A 395 18.40 -3.11 -7.98
C SER A 395 18.79 -4.27 -7.07
N SER A 396 18.73 -4.03 -5.77
CA SER A 396 18.90 -5.03 -4.72
C SER A 396 17.92 -6.18 -4.86
N THR A 397 18.26 -7.37 -4.39
CA THR A 397 17.35 -8.53 -4.37
C THR A 397 17.67 -9.40 -3.15
N GLU A 398 17.11 -10.60 -3.06
CA GLU A 398 17.28 -11.50 -1.91
C GLU A 398 18.75 -11.81 -1.55
N ARG A 399 19.02 -12.11 -0.27
CA ARG A 399 20.30 -12.64 0.18
C ARG A 399 20.40 -14.15 -0.02
N ARG A 400 21.61 -14.67 -0.26
CA ARG A 400 21.87 -16.12 -0.15
C ARG A 400 22.04 -16.58 1.29
N CYS A 401 21.99 -17.90 1.49
CA CYS A 401 22.22 -18.58 2.77
C CYS A 401 23.60 -18.27 3.41
N ASN A 402 24.60 -17.82 2.64
CA ASN A 402 25.90 -17.38 3.14
C ASN A 402 25.94 -15.89 3.52
N ASN A 403 24.78 -15.24 3.65
CA ASN A 403 24.62 -13.82 3.98
C ASN A 403 25.22 -12.84 2.94
N GLN A 404 25.38 -13.27 1.68
CA GLN A 404 25.80 -12.40 0.59
C GLN A 404 24.58 -11.70 -0.03
N ALA A 405 24.65 -10.37 -0.14
CA ALA A 405 23.67 -9.53 -0.81
C ALA A 405 23.77 -9.62 -2.34
N PHE A 406 22.64 -9.58 -3.05
CA PHE A 406 22.58 -9.71 -4.50
C PHE A 406 21.92 -8.51 -5.16
N TYR A 407 22.28 -8.35 -6.44
CA TYR A 407 21.68 -7.39 -7.33
C TYR A 407 21.28 -8.09 -8.63
N GLU A 408 20.12 -7.73 -9.15
CA GLU A 408 19.54 -8.34 -10.34
C GLU A 408 18.91 -7.27 -11.24
N ARG A 409 18.93 -7.51 -12.56
CA ARG A 409 18.12 -6.71 -13.49
C ARG A 409 16.75 -7.36 -13.59
N MET A 410 15.70 -6.60 -13.30
CA MET A 410 14.31 -7.04 -13.48
C MET A 410 13.57 -6.07 -14.40
N SER A 411 12.56 -6.60 -15.08
CA SER A 411 11.67 -5.81 -15.94
C SER A 411 10.23 -6.02 -15.52
N GLY A 412 9.47 -4.94 -15.42
CA GLY A 412 8.07 -4.96 -15.01
C GLY A 412 7.55 -3.56 -14.69
N THR A 413 6.24 -3.39 -14.74
CA THR A 413 5.58 -2.20 -14.16
C THR A 413 5.80 -2.11 -12.66
N SER A 414 6.10 -3.24 -12.00
CA SER A 414 6.56 -3.34 -10.62
C SER A 414 7.89 -2.65 -10.34
N MET A 415 8.73 -2.42 -11.36
CA MET A 415 9.97 -1.63 -11.25
C MET A 415 9.72 -0.15 -11.60
N ALA A 416 8.77 0.12 -12.49
CA ALA A 416 8.38 1.49 -12.85
C ALA A 416 7.65 2.22 -11.72
N ALA A 417 6.74 1.55 -11.02
CA ALA A 417 5.99 2.12 -9.91
C ALA A 417 6.88 2.66 -8.76
N PRO A 418 7.86 1.91 -8.21
CA PRO A 418 8.74 2.42 -7.16
C PRO A 418 9.63 3.57 -7.62
N TYR A 419 10.02 3.61 -8.90
CA TYR A 419 10.72 4.77 -9.46
C TYR A 419 9.86 6.04 -9.37
N VAL A 420 8.58 5.96 -9.74
CA VAL A 420 7.66 7.11 -9.64
C VAL A 420 7.27 7.42 -8.18
N ALA A 421 7.18 6.40 -7.32
CA ALA A 421 6.99 6.61 -5.88
C ALA A 421 8.16 7.38 -5.26
N GLY A 422 9.39 7.10 -5.70
CA GLY A 422 10.56 7.90 -5.35
C GLY A 422 10.46 9.33 -5.85
N ILE A 423 10.04 9.57 -7.09
CA ILE A 423 9.81 10.94 -7.61
C ILE A 423 8.78 11.69 -6.77
N ALA A 424 7.68 11.03 -6.40
CA ALA A 424 6.67 11.60 -5.52
C ALA A 424 7.27 11.99 -4.15
N ALA A 425 8.17 11.16 -3.61
CA ALA A 425 8.89 11.48 -2.39
C ALA A 425 9.85 12.67 -2.56
N LEU A 426 10.50 12.84 -3.71
CA LEU A 426 11.33 14.03 -3.98
C LEU A 426 10.49 15.32 -3.98
N TYR A 427 9.33 15.31 -4.65
CA TYR A 427 8.40 16.46 -4.61
C TYR A 427 7.93 16.76 -3.19
N ARG A 428 7.58 15.73 -2.40
CA ARG A 428 7.14 15.91 -1.01
C ARG A 428 8.27 16.27 -0.04
N CYS A 429 9.51 15.92 -0.35
CA CYS A 429 10.67 16.38 0.42
C CYS A 429 10.89 17.88 0.19
N ARG A 430 10.78 18.33 -1.07
CA ARG A 430 10.95 19.73 -1.44
C ARG A 430 9.80 20.64 -0.97
N ALA A 431 8.59 20.12 -0.92
CA ALA A 431 7.38 20.83 -0.53
C ALA A 431 6.47 19.90 0.31
N PRO A 432 6.75 19.75 1.61
CA PRO A 432 6.06 18.77 2.47
C PRO A 432 4.58 19.07 2.71
N ASP A 433 4.15 20.31 2.51
CA ASP A 433 2.77 20.74 2.67
C ASP A 433 1.86 20.34 1.48
N LEU A 434 2.44 19.86 0.37
CA LEU A 434 1.66 19.42 -0.77
C LEU A 434 0.83 18.18 -0.45
N THR A 435 -0.44 18.25 -0.81
CA THR A 435 -1.38 17.13 -0.70
C THR A 435 -1.05 16.02 -1.71
N ALA A 436 -1.61 14.83 -1.51
CA ALA A 436 -1.39 13.68 -2.38
C ALA A 436 -1.91 13.95 -3.79
N ALA A 437 -3.04 14.66 -3.87
CA ALA A 437 -3.63 15.10 -5.12
C ALA A 437 -2.72 16.13 -5.83
N GLU A 438 -2.20 17.13 -5.13
CA GLU A 438 -1.31 18.13 -5.74
C GLU A 438 0.00 17.51 -6.24
N VAL A 439 0.59 16.58 -5.49
CA VAL A 439 1.79 15.85 -5.95
C VAL A 439 1.48 14.99 -7.17
N ARG A 440 0.33 14.32 -7.20
CA ARG A 440 -0.12 13.59 -8.39
C ARG A 440 -0.21 14.53 -9.60
N ASP A 441 -0.86 15.68 -9.44
CA ASP A 441 -1.05 16.65 -10.52
C ASP A 441 0.27 17.26 -10.99
N LEU A 442 1.21 17.52 -10.07
CA LEU A 442 2.56 17.96 -10.41
C LEU A 442 3.33 16.91 -11.23
N ILE A 443 3.29 15.64 -10.83
CA ILE A 443 3.93 14.55 -11.60
C ILE A 443 3.32 14.47 -13.00
N LEU A 444 2.00 14.53 -13.11
CA LEU A 444 1.29 14.42 -14.38
C LEU A 444 1.43 15.67 -15.26
N GLY A 445 1.68 16.84 -14.66
CA GLY A 445 1.99 18.08 -15.35
C GLY A 445 3.43 18.15 -15.87
N ASN A 446 4.36 17.44 -15.23
CA ASN A 446 5.80 17.51 -15.49
C ASN A 446 6.36 16.21 -16.11
N THR A 447 5.67 15.64 -17.09
CA THR A 447 6.14 14.44 -17.79
C THR A 447 6.95 14.74 -19.05
N ILE A 448 7.89 13.86 -19.40
CA ILE A 448 8.51 13.83 -20.74
C ILE A 448 7.57 13.11 -21.71
N LYS A 449 7.19 13.78 -22.80
CA LYS A 449 6.40 13.16 -23.87
C LYS A 449 7.19 12.04 -24.54
N LEU A 450 6.53 10.91 -24.75
CA LEU A 450 7.13 9.73 -25.37
C LEU A 450 6.87 9.73 -26.88
N PRO A 451 7.90 9.56 -27.72
CA PRO A 451 7.73 9.58 -29.17
C PRO A 451 6.89 8.38 -29.65
N ARG A 452 6.10 8.59 -30.71
CA ARG A 452 5.38 7.53 -31.46
C ARG A 452 4.47 6.63 -30.63
N SER A 453 3.95 7.13 -29.51
CA SER A 453 3.07 6.36 -28.62
C SER A 453 1.74 7.09 -28.38
N SER A 454 0.63 6.37 -28.43
CA SER A 454 -0.69 6.95 -28.15
C SER A 454 -0.87 7.21 -26.64
N VAL A 455 -1.69 8.20 -26.29
CA VAL A 455 -2.06 8.48 -24.89
C VAL A 455 -2.65 7.24 -24.21
N HIS A 456 -3.35 6.38 -24.95
CA HIS A 456 -3.88 5.10 -24.46
C HIS A 456 -2.82 4.07 -24.06
N ARG A 457 -1.56 4.27 -24.46
CA ARG A 457 -0.41 3.45 -24.07
C ARG A 457 0.41 4.08 -22.95
N THR A 458 0.48 5.40 -22.90
CA THR A 458 1.49 6.13 -22.10
C THR A 458 0.95 7.10 -21.07
N GLY A 459 -0.36 7.34 -21.06
CA GLY A 459 -0.95 8.39 -20.25
C GLY A 459 -0.36 9.75 -20.62
N LYS A 460 0.14 10.48 -19.61
CA LYS A 460 0.75 11.80 -19.78
C LYS A 460 2.19 11.76 -20.30
N GLY A 461 2.90 10.66 -20.10
CA GLY A 461 4.30 10.50 -20.49
C GLY A 461 5.16 9.93 -19.37
N LEU A 462 6.48 10.00 -19.52
CA LEU A 462 7.43 9.56 -18.50
C LEU A 462 7.49 10.56 -17.34
N ALA A 463 7.19 10.10 -16.14
CA ALA A 463 7.31 10.87 -14.92
C ALA A 463 8.79 11.18 -14.61
N VAL A 464 9.05 12.44 -14.29
CA VAL A 464 10.37 12.98 -13.94
C VAL A 464 10.24 14.01 -12.82
N TYR A 465 11.35 14.32 -12.17
CA TYR A 465 11.46 15.43 -11.22
C TYR A 465 11.97 16.68 -11.94
N ARG A 466 11.28 17.83 -11.82
CA ARG A 466 11.64 19.09 -12.48
C ARG A 466 11.24 20.31 -11.68
#